data_AF-A0A5K0WRV9-F1
#
_entry.id   AF-A0A5K0WRV9-F1
#
_cell.length_a   1.000
_cell.length_b   1.000
_cell.length_c   1.000
_cell.angle_alpha   90.00
_cell.angle_beta   90.00
_cell.angle_gamma   90.00
#
_symmetry.space_group_name_H-M   'P 1'
#
loop_
_entity.id
_entity.type
_entity.pdbx_description
1 polymer ?
#
loop_
_entity_poly.entity_id
_entity_poly.type
_entity_poly.pdbx_seq_one_letter_code
_entity_poly.pdbx_strand_id
1 'polypeptide(L)'
;EDSGTEEPVHILAYYGSCGPSRFEELEKCLANIRDGRYMRAKDMLLKLKNLKMPLKWEHVARIAGNGVAPGRVHVARAMVEAGHVENLKQAFSRYLYDGGPAYAT
;
A
#
# COMPACT_ATOMS: atom_id res chain seq x y z
N GLU A 1 -14.57 -24.13 -14.13
CA GLU A 1 -13.78 -23.06 -14.76
C GLU A 1 -12.89 -22.48 -13.68
N ASP A 2 -11.59 -22.63 -13.87
CA ASP A 2 -10.55 -22.27 -12.91
C ASP A 2 -10.43 -20.74 -12.87
N SER A 3 -11.21 -20.09 -12.01
CA SER A 3 -10.94 -18.70 -11.63
C SER A 3 -9.72 -18.71 -10.70
N GLY A 4 -8.54 -19.02 -11.25
CA GLY A 4 -7.29 -18.89 -10.55
C GLY A 4 -7.17 -17.44 -10.10
N THR A 5 -7.40 -17.19 -8.82
CA THR A 5 -7.15 -15.89 -8.23
C THR A 5 -5.68 -15.59 -8.44
N GLU A 6 -5.35 -14.58 -9.24
CA GLU A 6 -3.97 -14.13 -9.40
C GLU A 6 -3.48 -13.65 -8.03
N GLU A 7 -2.75 -14.53 -7.33
CA GLU A 7 -2.18 -14.19 -6.03
C GLU A 7 -0.98 -13.26 -6.22
N PRO A 8 -0.90 -12.17 -5.44
CA PRO A 8 0.24 -11.27 -5.52
C PRO A 8 1.51 -12.00 -5.04
N VAL A 9 2.49 -12.16 -5.93
CA VAL A 9 3.80 -12.72 -5.60
C VAL A 9 4.77 -11.61 -5.23
N HIS A 10 5.56 -11.83 -4.19
CA HIS A 10 6.70 -10.97 -3.86
C HIS A 10 8.00 -11.65 -4.32
N ILE A 11 8.76 -10.95 -5.15
CA ILE A 11 10.03 -11.44 -5.69
C ILE A 11 11.17 -10.64 -5.06
N LEU A 12 12.15 -11.34 -4.51
CA LEU A 12 13.38 -10.73 -4.01
C LEU A 12 14.49 -10.94 -5.04
N ALA A 13 15.09 -9.84 -5.50
CA ALA A 13 16.16 -9.87 -6.50
C ALA A 13 17.51 -9.51 -5.86
N TYR A 14 18.51 -10.35 -6.09
CA TYR A 14 19.89 -10.14 -5.64
C TYR A 14 20.79 -9.99 -6.85
N TYR A 15 21.69 -9.01 -6.81
CA TYR A 15 22.63 -8.71 -7.89
C TYR A 15 24.07 -8.75 -7.37
N GLY A 16 25.01 -9.13 -8.24
CA GLY A 16 26.44 -8.94 -7.99
C GLY A 16 26.86 -7.47 -8.15
N SER A 17 28.16 -7.19 -8.08
CA SER A 17 28.69 -5.82 -8.12
C SER A 17 28.34 -5.02 -9.38
N CYS A 18 27.99 -5.70 -10.47
CA CYS A 18 27.59 -5.08 -11.74
C CYS A 18 26.10 -4.69 -11.82
N GLY A 19 25.27 -5.05 -10.83
CA GLY A 19 23.84 -4.71 -10.83
C GLY A 19 23.01 -5.47 -11.88
N PRO A 20 21.74 -5.07 -12.10
CA PRO A 20 20.88 -5.66 -13.13
C PRO A 20 21.33 -5.30 -14.54
N SER A 21 21.31 -6.27 -15.45
CA SER A 21 21.70 -6.08 -16.87
C SER A 21 20.79 -5.12 -17.66
N ARG A 22 19.52 -4.95 -17.24
CA ARG A 22 18.53 -4.05 -17.86
C ARG A 22 18.01 -3.04 -16.83
N PHE A 23 18.92 -2.28 -16.23
CA PHE A 23 18.61 -1.36 -15.12
C PHE A 23 17.50 -0.36 -15.45
N GLU A 24 17.55 0.31 -16.59
CA GLU A 24 16.57 1.35 -16.96
C GLU A 24 15.14 0.79 -17.08
N GLU A 25 15.01 -0.40 -17.66
CA GLU A 25 13.72 -1.07 -17.82
C GLU A 25 13.17 -1.57 -16.49
N LEU A 26 14.05 -2.10 -15.64
CA LEU A 26 13.70 -2.49 -14.28
C LEU A 26 13.23 -1.28 -13.47
N GLU A 27 13.97 -0.17 -13.48
CA GLU A 27 13.58 1.04 -12.75
C GLU A 27 12.27 1.63 -13.28
N LYS A 28 12.02 1.59 -14.59
CA LYS A 28 10.74 2.01 -15.16
C LYS A 28 9.59 1.14 -14.63
N CYS A 29 9.76 -0.19 -14.60
CA CYS A 29 8.78 -1.11 -14.02
C CYS A 29 8.55 -0.84 -12.53
N LEU A 30 9.62 -0.67 -11.75
CA LEU A 30 9.52 -0.37 -10.31
C LEU A 30 8.87 0.99 -10.06
N ALA A 31 9.13 2.00 -10.88
CA ALA A 31 8.48 3.31 -10.82
C ALA A 31 6.97 3.19 -11.03
N ASN A 32 6.54 2.45 -12.05
CA ASN A 32 5.11 2.21 -12.29
C ASN A 32 4.44 1.50 -11.08
N ILE A 33 5.12 0.54 -10.46
CA ILE A 33 4.61 -0.13 -9.24
C ILE A 33 4.49 0.88 -8.08
N ARG A 34 5.49 1.76 -7.90
CA ARG A 34 5.46 2.83 -6.87
C ARG A 34 4.28 3.78 -7.12
N ASP A 35 4.07 4.22 -8.36
CA ASP A 35 2.98 5.12 -8.73
C ASP A 35 1.60 4.49 -8.49
N GLY A 36 1.44 3.22 -8.83
CA GLY A 36 0.23 2.45 -8.50
C GLY A 36 -0.03 2.42 -6.99
N ARG A 37 1.01 2.24 -6.17
CA ARG A 37 0.89 2.30 -4.70
C ARG A 37 0.45 3.68 -4.20
N TYR A 38 0.95 4.76 -4.78
CA TYR A 38 0.52 6.13 -4.44
C TYR A 38 -0.96 6.35 -4.74
N MET A 39 -1.43 5.95 -5.93
CA MET A 39 -2.84 6.09 -6.31
C MET A 39 -3.73 5.26 -5.39
N ARG A 40 -3.39 3.98 -5.23
CA ARG A 40 -4.13 3.06 -4.36
C ARG A 40 -4.22 3.56 -2.92
N ALA A 41 -3.15 4.14 -2.37
CA ALA A 41 -3.17 4.73 -1.03
C ALA A 41 -4.12 5.92 -0.92
N LYS A 42 -4.16 6.80 -1.92
CA LYS A 42 -5.12 7.92 -1.96
C LYS A 42 -6.57 7.42 -2.02
N ASP A 43 -6.84 6.37 -2.77
CA ASP A 43 -8.18 5.78 -2.86
C ASP A 43 -8.62 5.14 -1.54
N MET A 44 -7.72 4.46 -0.83
CA MET A 44 -8.00 3.96 0.53
C MET A 44 -8.37 5.11 1.48
N LEU A 45 -7.67 6.25 1.40
CA LEU A 45 -7.96 7.45 2.20
C LEU A 45 -9.34 8.03 1.88
N LEU A 46 -9.72 8.08 0.60
CA LEU A 46 -11.05 8.53 0.18
C LEU A 46 -12.15 7.61 0.73
N LYS A 47 -11.96 6.28 0.65
CA LYS A 47 -12.89 5.30 1.21
C LYS A 47 -13.02 5.46 2.73
N LEU A 48 -11.90 5.62 3.44
CA LEU A 48 -11.90 5.87 4.89
C LEU A 48 -12.62 7.19 5.26
N LYS A 49 -12.46 8.25 4.47
CA LYS A 49 -13.21 9.50 4.66
C LYS A 49 -14.72 9.27 4.56
N ASN A 50 -15.18 8.49 3.59
CA ASN A 50 -16.61 8.14 3.44
C ASN A 50 -17.13 7.29 4.61
N LEU A 51 -16.25 6.52 5.25
CA LEU A 51 -16.53 5.76 6.47
C LEU A 51 -16.42 6.60 7.76
N LYS A 52 -16.34 7.94 7.65
CA LYS A 52 -16.17 8.88 8.77
C LYS A 52 -14.86 8.73 9.54
N MET A 53 -13.82 8.18 8.90
CA MET A 53 -12.47 8.02 9.46
C MET A 53 -11.42 8.76 8.60
N PRO A 54 -11.51 10.09 8.46
CA PRO A 54 -10.59 10.82 7.59
C PRO A 54 -9.14 10.70 8.08
N LEU A 55 -8.22 10.53 7.14
CA LEU A 55 -6.77 10.57 7.35
C LEU A 55 -6.14 11.58 6.41
N LYS A 56 -5.13 12.31 6.90
CA LYS A 56 -4.35 13.25 6.08
C LYS A 56 -3.28 12.52 5.31
N TRP A 57 -3.05 12.92 4.06
CA TRP A 57 -2.02 12.33 3.20
C TRP A 57 -0.63 12.44 3.85
N GLU A 58 -0.33 13.60 4.41
CA GLU A 58 0.96 13.92 5.03
C GLU A 58 1.26 12.99 6.21
N HIS A 59 0.24 12.58 6.95
CA HIS A 59 0.37 11.65 8.07
C HIS A 59 0.75 10.26 7.56
N VAL A 60 0.07 9.75 6.53
CA VAL A 60 0.39 8.44 5.94
C VAL A 60 1.77 8.45 5.28
N ALA A 61 2.10 9.52 4.56
CA ALA A 61 3.41 9.71 3.94
C ALA A 61 4.53 9.75 4.98
N ARG A 62 4.33 10.45 6.11
CA ARG A 62 5.28 10.46 7.23
C ARG A 62 5.54 9.05 7.78
N ILE A 63 4.50 8.23 7.92
CA ILE A 63 4.64 6.86 8.43
C ILE A 63 5.39 5.96 7.43
N ALA A 64 5.16 6.15 6.12
CA ALA A 64 5.87 5.40 5.09
C ALA A 64 7.36 5.79 5.01
N GLY A 65 7.67 7.07 5.22
CA GLY A 65 9.01 7.63 5.13
C GLY A 65 9.26 8.34 3.80
N ASN A 66 10.30 9.17 3.76
CA ASN A 66 10.62 9.99 2.59
C ASN A 66 10.93 9.12 1.37
N GLY A 67 10.24 9.40 0.25
CA GLY A 67 10.42 8.67 -1.01
C GLY A 67 9.79 7.27 -1.04
N VAL A 68 9.15 6.84 0.04
CA VAL A 68 8.52 5.51 0.13
C VAL A 68 7.06 5.60 -0.29
N ALA A 69 6.69 4.87 -1.34
CA ALA A 69 5.30 4.76 -1.75
C ALA A 69 4.46 4.09 -0.64
N PRO A 70 3.41 4.76 -0.11
CA PRO A 70 2.62 4.20 0.96
C PRO A 70 1.92 2.92 0.55
N GLY A 71 1.71 2.05 1.53
CA GLY A 71 1.10 0.75 1.36
C GLY A 71 0.05 0.57 2.43
N ARG A 72 -0.71 -0.52 2.33
CA ARG A 72 -1.84 -0.81 3.21
C ARG A 72 -1.46 -0.82 4.70
N VAL A 73 -0.25 -1.30 5.03
CA VAL A 73 0.27 -1.28 6.40
C VAL A 73 0.51 0.14 6.93
N HIS A 74 0.92 1.08 6.07
CA HIS A 74 1.13 2.48 6.45
C HIS A 74 -0.20 3.17 6.73
N VAL A 75 -1.24 2.89 5.92
CA VAL A 75 -2.61 3.36 6.17
C VAL A 75 -3.16 2.77 7.47
N ALA A 76 -2.98 1.45 7.70
CA ALA A 76 -3.41 0.80 8.93
C ALA A 76 -2.78 1.43 10.18
N ARG A 77 -1.48 1.73 10.14
CA ARG A 77 -0.79 2.45 11.23
C ARG A 77 -1.35 3.86 11.43
N ALA A 78 -1.62 4.59 10.35
CA ALA A 78 -2.24 5.92 10.45
C ALA A 78 -3.63 5.87 11.09
N MET A 79 -4.42 4.83 10.81
CA MET A 79 -5.72 4.62 11.48
C MET A 79 -5.55 4.42 12.99
N VAL A 80 -4.52 3.67 13.42
CA VAL A 80 -4.21 3.47 14.84
C VAL A 80 -3.77 4.78 15.49
N GLU A 81 -2.80 5.48 14.89
CA GLU A 81 -2.30 6.76 15.42
C GLU A 81 -3.39 7.85 15.48
N ALA A 82 -4.37 7.81 14.57
CA ALA A 82 -5.52 8.72 14.57
C ALA A 82 -6.64 8.30 15.53
N GLY A 83 -6.52 7.14 16.21
CA GLY A 83 -7.52 6.64 17.15
C GLY A 83 -8.78 6.05 16.52
N HIS A 84 -8.78 5.79 15.21
CA HIS A 84 -9.92 5.18 14.51
C HIS A 84 -10.06 3.69 14.81
N VAL A 85 -8.94 3.04 15.15
CA VAL A 85 -8.85 1.61 15.50
C VAL A 85 -7.82 1.41 16.60
N GLU A 86 -8.02 0.40 17.44
CA GLU A 86 -7.17 0.08 18.59
C GLU A 86 -5.80 -0.48 18.20
N ASN A 87 -5.73 -1.21 17.08
CA ASN A 87 -4.51 -1.88 16.64
C ASN A 87 -4.57 -2.26 15.15
N LEU A 88 -3.42 -2.67 14.62
CA LEU A 88 -3.26 -3.12 13.24
C LEU A 88 -4.20 -4.28 12.88
N LYS A 89 -4.38 -5.25 13.79
CA LYS A 89 -5.25 -6.41 13.54
C LYS A 89 -6.68 -5.96 13.28
N GLN A 90 -7.20 -5.01 14.05
CA GLN A 90 -8.53 -4.44 13.84
C GLN A 90 -8.63 -3.66 12.52
N ALA A 91 -7.60 -2.89 12.16
CA ALA A 91 -7.56 -2.17 10.89
C ALA A 91 -7.69 -3.12 9.69
N PHE A 92 -6.91 -4.20 9.68
CA PHE A 92 -6.95 -5.20 8.62
C PHE A 92 -8.24 -6.02 8.66
N SER A 93 -8.68 -6.51 9.81
CA SER A 93 -9.85 -7.39 9.87
C SER A 93 -11.17 -6.69 9.53
N ARG A 94 -11.30 -5.38 9.81
CA ARG A 94 -12.57 -4.66 9.60
C ARG A 94 -12.60 -3.82 8.33
N TYR A 95 -11.47 -3.28 7.90
CA TYR A 95 -11.47 -2.22 6.87
C TYR A 95 -10.57 -2.53 5.68
N LEU A 96 -9.37 -3.06 5.94
CA LEU A 96 -8.31 -3.15 4.95
C LEU A 96 -8.05 -4.58 4.43
N TYR A 97 -8.85 -5.59 4.80
CA TYR A 97 -8.73 -6.93 4.20
C TYR A 97 -9.04 -6.90 2.70
N ASP A 98 -8.67 -7.95 1.96
CA ASP A 98 -8.92 -8.00 0.52
C ASP A 98 -10.42 -7.97 0.22
N GLY A 99 -10.86 -7.00 -0.57
CA GLY A 99 -12.28 -6.72 -0.81
C GLY A 99 -12.99 -5.97 0.33
N GLY A 100 -12.27 -5.54 1.36
CA GLY A 100 -12.83 -4.81 2.49
C GLY A 100 -13.29 -3.38 2.19
N PRO A 101 -14.02 -2.73 3.12
CA PRO A 101 -14.65 -1.42 2.91
C PRO A 101 -13.69 -0.30 2.50
N ALA A 102 -12.45 -0.35 2.99
CA ALA A 102 -11.39 0.60 2.66
C ALA A 102 -10.29 -0.01 1.78
N TYR A 103 -10.50 -1.21 1.24
CA TYR A 103 -9.59 -1.84 0.29
C TYR A 103 -9.67 -1.16 -1.06
N ALA A 104 -8.52 -0.93 -1.70
CA ALA A 104 -8.41 -0.51 -3.10
C ALA A 104 -7.50 -1.50 -3.84
N THR A 105 -7.73 -1.67 -5.13
CA THR A 105 -6.91 -2.47 -6.06
C THR A 105 -5.87 -1.60 -6.71
#